data_AF-A0A2H0P0F0-F1
#
_entry.id   AF-A0A2H0P0F0-F1
#
_cell.length_a   1.000
_cell.length_b   1.000
_cell.length_c   1.000
_cell.angle_alpha   90.00
_cell.angle_beta   90.00
_cell.angle_gamma   90.00
#
_symmetry.space_group_name_H-M   'P 1'
#
loop_
_entity.id
_entity.type
_entity.pdbx_description
1 polymer ?
#
loop_
_entity_poly.entity_id
_entity_poly.type
_entity_poly.pdbx_seq_one_letter_code
_entity_poly.pdbx_strand_id
1 'polypeptide(L)'
;MRRPCATAIALGLLLTAGAARAQSSAGADAFDFLRLDANARAVGLGGAYTALATDSNALLYNPAGLARVRSSEATLMHNQYALGINQQYIGVALKRGLGFQFNYATLGDVPRTTIADPDGTGNHLNVSDTSLGAGYGWEMSPDLALGAGLKYFTETLADVSVSGYAADIGGLYRMPDIKGLVFGASLLNIGPPVKFASTAEKLPTTLRLGTAYGLKIPHNDVTLALDFTKGVLDKIRVGLGAETVFDEHFAVRAGFTTRQDAGVGLAFGLGWIGRKIGADYAFVPMGG
;
A
#
# COMPACT_ATOMS: atom_id res chain seq x y z
N MET A 1 30.74 -39.01 -10.35
CA MET A 1 29.84 -39.61 -9.35
C MET A 1 29.48 -38.54 -8.32
N ARG A 2 28.18 -38.26 -8.21
CA ARG A 2 27.58 -37.17 -7.44
C ARG A 2 27.65 -37.46 -5.94
N ARG A 3 28.09 -36.49 -5.14
CA ARG A 3 27.87 -36.46 -3.68
C ARG A 3 26.82 -35.38 -3.40
N PRO A 4 25.67 -35.70 -2.78
CA PRO A 4 24.64 -34.69 -2.53
C PRO A 4 25.01 -33.79 -1.35
N CYS A 5 24.83 -32.49 -1.56
CA CYS A 5 24.89 -31.43 -0.57
C CYS A 5 23.91 -31.68 0.58
N ALA A 6 24.42 -31.71 1.80
CA ALA A 6 23.65 -31.51 3.01
C ALA A 6 23.67 -30.01 3.35
N THR A 7 22.72 -29.27 2.79
CA THR A 7 22.38 -27.92 3.27
C THR A 7 20.86 -27.87 3.40
N ALA A 8 20.37 -28.56 4.43
CA ALA A 8 18.98 -28.53 4.81
C ALA A 8 18.65 -27.15 5.39
N ILE A 9 17.71 -26.49 4.73
CA ILE A 9 17.11 -25.20 5.05
C ILE A 9 16.48 -25.28 6.44
N ALA A 10 17.04 -24.55 7.41
CA ALA A 10 16.39 -24.27 8.69
C ALA A 10 15.40 -23.12 8.48
N LEU A 11 14.24 -23.42 7.87
CA LEU A 11 13.07 -22.55 7.85
C LEU A 11 12.14 -23.02 8.98
N GLY A 12 12.31 -22.45 10.15
CA GLY A 12 11.43 -22.74 11.27
C GLY A 12 11.94 -22.12 12.54
N LEU A 13 11.43 -20.94 12.89
CA LEU A 13 11.06 -20.64 14.27
C LEU A 13 10.20 -19.37 14.37
N LEU A 14 9.05 -19.55 15.05
CA LEU A 14 8.24 -18.58 15.80
C LEU A 14 7.41 -17.52 15.04
N LEU A 15 6.26 -17.95 14.54
CA LEU A 15 5.03 -17.14 14.50
C LEU A 15 4.05 -17.67 15.54
N THR A 16 4.26 -17.31 16.81
CA THR A 16 3.21 -17.36 17.84
C THR A 16 2.99 -15.97 18.39
N ALA A 17 2.41 -15.09 17.58
CA ALA A 17 1.81 -13.86 18.06
C ALA A 17 0.33 -14.14 18.34
N GLY A 18 -0.06 -14.09 19.63
CA GLY A 18 -1.42 -14.34 20.07
C GLY A 18 -2.44 -13.45 19.34
N ALA A 19 -3.45 -14.10 18.76
CA ALA A 19 -4.57 -13.42 18.13
C ALA A 19 -5.51 -12.84 19.21
N ALA A 20 -5.19 -11.66 19.73
CA ALA A 20 -6.18 -10.83 20.41
C ALA A 20 -7.11 -10.26 19.33
N ARG A 21 -8.33 -10.80 19.20
CA ARG A 21 -9.33 -10.35 18.22
C ARG A 21 -9.84 -8.95 18.61
N ALA A 22 -9.50 -7.94 17.83
CA ALA A 22 -10.10 -6.61 17.91
C ALA A 22 -10.50 -6.19 16.50
N GLN A 23 -11.80 -6.21 16.23
CA GLN A 23 -12.42 -5.81 14.98
C GLN A 23 -12.30 -4.29 14.83
N SER A 24 -11.45 -3.82 13.90
CA SER A 24 -11.46 -2.44 13.42
C SER A 24 -12.21 -2.43 12.10
N SER A 25 -13.28 -1.65 12.02
CA SER A 25 -14.09 -1.51 10.82
C SER A 25 -13.38 -0.58 9.84
N ALA A 26 -12.82 -1.14 8.76
CA ALA A 26 -12.37 -0.33 7.64
C ALA A 26 -13.55 0.49 7.08
N GLY A 27 -13.41 1.81 6.96
CA GLY A 27 -14.43 2.71 6.43
C GLY A 27 -15.36 3.36 7.46
N ALA A 28 -15.04 3.27 8.77
CA ALA A 28 -15.79 3.99 9.80
C ALA A 28 -15.25 5.42 10.05
N ASP A 29 -13.99 5.69 9.70
CA ASP A 29 -13.36 6.99 9.89
C ASP A 29 -13.32 7.79 8.57
N ALA A 30 -13.44 9.11 8.67
CA ALA A 30 -13.36 10.01 7.53
C ALA A 30 -12.01 9.88 6.80
N PHE A 31 -12.04 9.95 5.46
CA PHE A 31 -10.88 9.89 4.56
C PHE A 31 -10.09 8.57 4.59
N ASP A 32 -10.66 7.48 5.09
CA ASP A 32 -10.01 6.16 5.18
C ASP A 32 -9.50 5.61 3.84
N PHE A 33 -10.12 6.03 2.74
CA PHE A 33 -9.68 5.64 1.40
C PHE A 33 -8.24 6.11 1.08
N LEU A 34 -7.75 7.19 1.71
CA LEU A 34 -6.40 7.73 1.51
C LEU A 34 -5.28 6.78 1.99
N ARG A 35 -5.63 5.74 2.76
CA ARG A 35 -4.71 4.72 3.29
C ARG A 35 -5.01 3.32 2.76
N LEU A 36 -5.93 3.17 1.81
CA LEU A 36 -6.23 1.89 1.17
C LEU A 36 -5.09 1.46 0.24
N ASP A 37 -4.69 0.20 0.38
CA ASP A 37 -3.60 -0.39 -0.40
C ASP A 37 -4.07 -0.69 -1.83
N ALA A 38 -3.73 0.18 -2.78
CA ALA A 38 -4.18 0.01 -4.16
C ALA A 38 -3.34 -0.94 -5.03
N ASN A 39 -2.15 -1.36 -4.56
CA ASN A 39 -1.16 -2.10 -5.36
C ASN A 39 -1.15 -3.59 -5.02
N ALA A 40 -1.48 -4.46 -5.99
CA ALA A 40 -1.47 -5.91 -5.83
C ALA A 40 -0.10 -6.47 -5.38
N ARG A 41 1.02 -5.96 -5.90
CA ARG A 41 2.36 -6.38 -5.45
C ARG A 41 2.58 -6.08 -3.97
N ALA A 42 2.20 -4.89 -3.51
CA ALA A 42 2.32 -4.49 -2.11
C ALA A 42 1.38 -5.30 -1.21
N VAL A 43 0.14 -5.54 -1.65
CA VAL A 43 -0.83 -6.39 -0.95
C VAL A 43 -0.29 -7.82 -0.80
N GLY A 44 0.24 -8.42 -1.87
CA GLY A 44 0.85 -9.76 -1.84
C GLY A 44 2.08 -9.87 -0.93
N LEU A 45 2.67 -8.73 -0.54
CA LEU A 45 3.78 -8.61 0.42
C LEU A 45 3.30 -8.22 1.82
N GLY A 46 2.01 -8.34 2.13
CA GLY A 46 1.46 -8.00 3.45
C GLY A 46 1.54 -6.50 3.76
N GLY A 47 1.58 -5.66 2.73
CA GLY A 47 1.76 -4.21 2.84
C GLY A 47 3.21 -3.74 3.05
N ALA A 48 4.18 -4.66 3.08
CA ALA A 48 5.60 -4.35 3.24
C ALA A 48 6.21 -3.81 1.92
N TYR A 49 6.08 -2.51 1.69
CA TYR A 49 6.44 -1.89 0.41
C TYR A 49 7.18 -0.56 0.54
N THR A 50 7.32 0.01 1.74
CA THR A 50 7.88 1.37 1.93
C THR A 50 9.31 1.50 1.39
N ALA A 51 10.13 0.45 1.52
CA ALA A 51 11.49 0.40 0.99
C ALA A 51 11.57 -0.09 -0.48
N LEU A 52 10.49 -0.66 -1.01
CA LEU A 52 10.40 -1.25 -2.35
C LEU A 52 9.66 -0.39 -3.38
N ALA A 53 9.03 0.70 -2.94
CA ALA A 53 8.13 1.54 -3.74
C ALA A 53 8.85 2.40 -4.79
N THR A 54 9.67 1.80 -5.65
CA THR A 54 10.46 2.48 -6.69
C THR A 54 9.81 2.39 -8.07
N ASP A 55 8.48 2.49 -8.13
CA ASP A 55 7.66 2.31 -9.33
C ASP A 55 6.52 3.35 -9.41
N SER A 56 5.62 3.20 -10.39
CA SER A 56 4.40 4.03 -10.57
C SER A 56 3.46 4.08 -9.36
N ASN A 57 3.63 3.21 -8.36
CA ASN A 57 2.89 3.22 -7.10
C ASN A 57 3.63 3.99 -5.99
N ALA A 58 4.79 4.60 -6.25
CA ALA A 58 5.60 5.28 -5.25
C ALA A 58 4.80 6.28 -4.40
N LEU A 59 3.89 7.05 -5.01
CA LEU A 59 3.08 8.06 -4.31
C LEU A 59 2.08 7.47 -3.28
N LEU A 60 1.75 6.18 -3.36
CA LEU A 60 0.93 5.49 -2.35
C LEU A 60 1.73 5.12 -1.10
N TYR A 61 3.04 4.89 -1.23
CA TYR A 61 3.85 4.22 -0.21
C TYR A 61 5.04 5.06 0.26
N ASN A 62 5.84 5.59 -0.65
CA ASN A 62 7.00 6.42 -0.37
C ASN A 62 7.38 7.28 -1.59
N PRO A 63 7.13 8.60 -1.59
CA PRO A 63 7.40 9.46 -2.74
C PRO A 63 8.89 9.53 -3.13
N ALA A 64 9.82 9.20 -2.22
CA ALA A 64 11.25 9.13 -2.56
C ALA A 64 11.57 8.06 -3.61
N GLY A 65 10.71 7.06 -3.76
CA GLY A 65 10.86 6.01 -4.75
C GLY A 65 10.80 6.51 -6.19
N LEU A 66 10.15 7.65 -6.45
CA LEU A 66 10.12 8.28 -7.77
C LEU A 66 11.53 8.61 -8.29
N ALA A 67 12.47 8.95 -7.40
CA ALA A 67 13.86 9.21 -7.76
C ALA A 67 14.57 7.97 -8.35
N ARG A 68 14.05 6.77 -8.08
CA ARG A 68 14.67 5.48 -8.45
C ARG A 68 13.94 4.78 -9.60
N VAL A 69 12.94 5.42 -10.19
CA VAL A 69 12.21 4.91 -11.36
C VAL A 69 13.14 4.92 -12.58
N ARG A 70 13.41 3.74 -13.13
CA ARG A 70 14.41 3.57 -14.22
C ARG A 70 13.86 3.89 -15.61
N SER A 71 12.57 3.71 -15.80
CA SER A 71 11.83 3.91 -17.06
C SER A 71 10.47 4.51 -16.74
N SER A 72 9.98 5.39 -17.61
CA SER A 72 8.61 5.88 -17.46
C SER A 72 7.62 4.73 -17.59
N GLU A 73 6.68 4.67 -16.66
CA GLU A 73 5.73 3.57 -16.55
C GLU A 73 4.40 4.07 -15.97
N ALA A 74 3.35 3.31 -16.22
CA ALA A 74 2.03 3.56 -15.69
C ALA A 74 1.40 2.24 -15.23
N THR A 75 0.53 2.34 -14.24
CA THR A 75 -0.21 1.21 -13.67
C THR A 75 -1.67 1.56 -13.57
N LEU A 76 -2.52 0.55 -13.78
CA LEU A 76 -3.97 0.61 -13.66
C LEU A 76 -4.38 -0.53 -12.74
N MET A 77 -5.05 -0.23 -11.65
CA MET A 77 -5.44 -1.20 -10.63
C MET A 77 -6.94 -1.13 -10.40
N HIS A 78 -7.54 -2.30 -10.24
CA HIS A 78 -8.92 -2.48 -9.79
C HIS A 78 -8.90 -3.36 -8.55
N ASN A 79 -9.40 -2.85 -7.44
CA ASN A 79 -9.49 -3.59 -6.18
C ASN A 79 -10.94 -3.72 -5.75
N GLN A 80 -11.30 -4.91 -5.30
CA GLN A 80 -12.56 -5.20 -4.64
C GLN A 80 -12.26 -5.61 -3.21
N TYR A 81 -12.76 -4.83 -2.26
CA TYR A 81 -12.61 -5.12 -0.84
C TYR A 81 -13.88 -5.76 -0.28
N ALA A 82 -13.78 -6.22 0.96
CA ALA A 82 -14.93 -6.62 1.76
C ALA A 82 -15.96 -5.49 1.84
N LEU A 83 -17.22 -5.84 2.13
CA LEU A 83 -18.32 -4.89 2.34
C LEU A 83 -18.68 -4.04 1.10
N GLY A 84 -18.30 -4.50 -0.09
CA GLY A 84 -18.71 -3.88 -1.36
C GLY A 84 -17.92 -2.61 -1.73
N ILE A 85 -16.81 -2.32 -1.06
CA ILE A 85 -15.93 -1.21 -1.44
C ILE A 85 -15.18 -1.57 -2.73
N ASN A 86 -15.31 -0.71 -3.75
CA ASN A 86 -14.58 -0.81 -5.00
C ASN A 86 -13.57 0.33 -5.10
N GLN A 87 -12.37 0.05 -5.57
CA GLN A 87 -11.33 1.05 -5.77
C GLN A 87 -10.71 0.93 -7.15
N GLN A 88 -10.51 2.07 -7.79
CA GLN A 88 -9.77 2.23 -9.04
C GLN A 88 -8.55 3.10 -8.75
N TYR A 89 -7.38 2.66 -9.19
CA TYR A 89 -6.16 3.44 -9.03
C TYR A 89 -5.37 3.51 -10.34
N ILE A 90 -4.85 4.70 -10.62
CA ILE A 90 -3.94 4.97 -11.73
C ILE A 90 -2.70 5.61 -11.15
N GLY A 91 -1.54 5.05 -11.44
CA GLY A 91 -0.24 5.61 -11.09
C GLY A 91 0.59 5.82 -12.34
N VAL A 92 1.28 6.96 -12.43
CA VAL A 92 2.22 7.25 -13.51
C VAL A 92 3.52 7.73 -12.88
N ALA A 93 4.63 7.10 -13.23
CA ALA A 93 5.96 7.57 -12.86
C ALA A 93 6.81 7.82 -14.09
N LEU A 94 7.56 8.91 -14.07
CA LEU A 94 8.46 9.32 -15.13
C LEU A 94 9.89 9.21 -14.62
N LYS A 95 10.80 8.76 -15.50
CA LYS A 95 12.23 8.61 -15.20
C LYS A 95 12.92 9.86 -14.61
N ARG A 96 12.32 11.05 -14.78
CA ARG A 96 12.84 12.32 -14.26
C ARG A 96 12.51 12.57 -12.78
N GLY A 97 11.94 11.60 -12.09
CA GLY A 97 11.52 11.72 -10.69
C GLY A 97 10.12 12.28 -10.52
N LEU A 98 9.39 12.58 -11.59
CA LEU A 98 8.00 13.07 -11.52
C LEU A 98 7.02 11.90 -11.43
N GLY A 99 6.00 12.03 -10.60
CA GLY A 99 4.90 11.07 -10.50
C GLY A 99 3.54 11.74 -10.38
N PHE A 100 2.51 11.03 -10.85
CA PHE A 100 1.11 11.42 -10.74
C PHE A 100 0.29 10.21 -10.30
N GLN A 101 -0.78 10.46 -9.56
CA GLN A 101 -1.73 9.42 -9.17
C GLN A 101 -3.17 9.91 -9.22
N PHE A 102 -4.07 8.99 -9.50
CA PHE A 102 -5.51 9.14 -9.35
C PHE A 102 -6.05 7.91 -8.60
N ASN A 103 -6.83 8.14 -7.56
CA ASN A 103 -7.45 7.11 -6.74
C ASN A 103 -8.93 7.44 -6.60
N TYR A 104 -9.79 6.49 -6.93
CA TYR A 104 -11.23 6.62 -6.83
C TYR A 104 -11.78 5.42 -6.07
N ALA A 105 -12.46 5.65 -4.95
CA ALA A 105 -13.11 4.60 -4.19
C ALA A 105 -14.62 4.86 -4.08
N THR A 106 -15.40 3.80 -4.11
CA THR A 106 -16.84 3.85 -3.89
C THR A 106 -17.25 2.78 -2.91
N LEU A 107 -18.23 3.08 -2.08
CA LEU A 107 -18.95 2.04 -1.33
C LEU A 107 -20.09 1.54 -2.21
N GLY A 108 -20.28 0.21 -2.24
CA GLY A 108 -21.42 -0.41 -2.91
C GLY A 108 -22.76 0.08 -2.37
N ASP A 109 -23.84 -0.37 -3.00
CA ASP A 109 -25.18 0.18 -2.78
C ASP A 109 -25.68 -0.05 -1.34
N VAL A 110 -25.55 0.96 -0.46
CA VAL A 110 -26.00 0.88 0.94
C VAL A 110 -27.38 1.53 1.09
N PRO A 111 -28.41 0.79 1.56
CA PRO A 111 -29.70 1.40 1.86
C PRO A 111 -29.54 2.43 2.98
N ARG A 112 -30.03 3.65 2.75
CA ARG A 112 -30.00 4.72 3.74
C ARG A 112 -30.91 4.34 4.90
N THR A 113 -30.36 4.17 6.10
CA THR A 113 -31.12 3.94 7.33
C THR A 113 -31.22 5.23 8.14
N THR A 114 -32.32 5.42 8.87
CA THR A 114 -32.47 6.52 9.83
C THR A 114 -32.99 5.97 11.16
N ILE A 115 -32.90 6.73 12.26
CA ILE A 115 -33.47 6.30 13.54
C ILE A 115 -34.98 6.02 13.43
N ALA A 116 -35.67 6.72 12.53
CA ALA A 116 -37.09 6.55 12.26
C ALA A 116 -37.40 5.39 11.30
N ASP A 117 -36.40 4.91 10.55
CA ASP A 117 -36.53 3.84 9.56
C ASP A 117 -35.25 3.00 9.51
N PRO A 118 -35.11 2.04 10.45
CA PRO A 118 -33.91 1.21 10.57
C PRO A 118 -33.80 0.13 9.49
N ASP A 119 -34.89 -0.19 8.78
CA ASP A 119 -34.92 -1.18 7.69
C ASP A 119 -34.58 -0.56 6.32
N GLY A 120 -34.56 0.78 6.22
CA GLY A 120 -34.03 1.54 5.09
C GLY A 120 -35.10 2.40 4.41
N THR A 121 -34.78 3.67 4.16
CA THR A 121 -35.72 4.69 3.68
C THR A 121 -36.11 4.56 2.19
N GLY A 122 -35.77 3.46 1.52
CA GLY A 122 -35.93 3.28 0.07
C GLY A 122 -35.01 4.17 -0.80
N ASN A 123 -34.07 4.91 -0.19
CA ASN A 123 -33.06 5.71 -0.87
C ASN A 123 -31.68 5.07 -0.67
N HIS A 124 -30.81 5.26 -1.66
CA HIS A 124 -29.45 4.71 -1.67
C HIS A 124 -28.45 5.77 -1.19
N LEU A 125 -27.49 5.37 -0.36
CA LEU A 125 -26.41 6.24 0.09
C LEU A 125 -25.27 6.19 -0.93
N ASN A 126 -25.07 7.25 -1.69
CA ASN A 126 -23.89 7.36 -2.57
C ASN A 126 -22.69 7.81 -1.74
N VAL A 127 -21.68 6.96 -1.65
CA VAL A 127 -20.40 7.28 -1.00
C VAL A 127 -19.30 7.12 -2.03
N SER A 128 -18.64 8.24 -2.34
CA SER A 128 -17.55 8.25 -3.30
C SER A 128 -16.43 9.18 -2.88
N ASP A 129 -15.21 8.67 -3.07
CA ASP A 129 -13.98 9.32 -2.67
C ASP A 129 -13.05 9.43 -3.86
N THR A 130 -12.45 10.60 -4.03
CA THR A 130 -11.51 10.87 -5.10
C THR A 130 -10.25 11.49 -4.54
N SER A 131 -9.08 11.03 -4.97
CA SER A 131 -7.80 11.67 -4.71
C SER A 131 -7.00 11.80 -6.01
N LEU A 132 -6.45 13.00 -6.21
CA LEU A 132 -5.48 13.33 -7.23
C LEU A 132 -4.18 13.68 -6.53
N GLY A 133 -3.06 13.17 -7.03
CA GLY A 133 -1.76 13.47 -6.45
C GLY A 133 -0.69 13.70 -7.50
N ALA A 134 0.29 14.53 -7.16
CA ALA A 134 1.51 14.70 -7.90
C ALA A 134 2.68 14.75 -6.92
N GLY A 135 3.85 14.29 -7.36
CA GLY A 135 5.04 14.37 -6.52
C GLY A 135 6.33 14.30 -7.30
N TYR A 136 7.41 14.51 -6.57
CA TYR A 136 8.75 14.53 -7.10
C TYR A 136 9.73 13.81 -6.16
N GLY A 137 10.54 12.94 -6.73
CA GLY A 137 11.67 12.29 -6.07
C GLY A 137 13.00 12.89 -6.52
N TRP A 138 13.82 13.32 -5.57
CA TRP A 138 15.18 13.79 -5.76
C TRP A 138 16.20 12.71 -5.34
N GLU A 139 17.13 12.37 -6.24
CA GLU A 139 18.32 11.61 -5.88
C GLU A 139 19.35 12.55 -5.26
N MET A 140 19.46 12.54 -3.92
CA MET A 140 20.40 13.42 -3.19
C MET A 140 21.83 12.87 -3.22
N SER A 141 21.98 11.55 -3.25
CA SER A 141 23.23 10.84 -3.48
C SER A 141 22.96 9.47 -4.10
N PRO A 142 23.99 8.72 -4.54
CA PRO A 142 23.81 7.36 -5.05
C PRO A 142 23.04 6.44 -4.08
N ASP A 143 23.18 6.69 -2.78
CA ASP A 143 22.61 5.88 -1.70
C ASP A 143 21.34 6.48 -1.09
N LEU A 144 21.16 7.81 -1.16
CA LEU A 144 20.06 8.51 -0.52
C LEU A 144 19.15 9.21 -1.54
N ALA A 145 17.87 8.85 -1.53
CA ALA A 145 16.82 9.54 -2.25
C ALA A 145 15.80 10.14 -1.27
N LEU A 146 15.29 11.30 -1.63
CA LEU A 146 14.22 12.00 -0.92
C LEU A 146 13.05 12.20 -1.88
N GLY A 147 11.85 12.42 -1.36
CA GLY A 147 10.72 12.77 -2.19
C GLY A 147 9.63 13.48 -1.41
N ALA A 148 8.83 14.22 -2.16
CA ALA A 148 7.67 14.94 -1.65
C ALA A 148 6.50 14.80 -2.63
N GLY A 149 5.29 14.83 -2.09
CA GLY A 149 4.05 14.77 -2.85
C GLY A 149 3.00 15.73 -2.30
N LEU A 150 2.07 16.11 -3.16
CA LEU A 150 0.87 16.85 -2.81
C LEU A 150 -0.34 16.08 -3.35
N LYS A 151 -1.37 15.97 -2.53
CA LYS A 151 -2.64 15.34 -2.83
C LYS A 151 -3.77 16.35 -2.65
N TYR A 152 -4.67 16.39 -3.60
CA TYR A 152 -5.99 16.95 -3.47
C TYR A 152 -6.99 15.80 -3.37
N PHE A 153 -7.96 15.90 -2.47
CA PHE A 153 -8.97 14.87 -2.32
C PHE A 153 -10.34 15.47 -2.06
N THR A 154 -11.37 14.71 -2.45
CA THR A 154 -12.77 15.00 -2.22
C THR A 154 -13.44 13.74 -1.71
N GLU A 155 -14.21 13.87 -0.64
CA GLU A 155 -15.07 12.83 -0.08
C GLU A 155 -16.52 13.30 -0.19
N THR A 156 -17.38 12.45 -0.74
CA THR A 156 -18.81 12.70 -0.88
C THR A 156 -19.57 11.65 -0.12
N LEU A 157 -20.34 12.09 0.86
CA LEU A 157 -21.21 11.26 1.67
C LEU A 157 -22.66 11.74 1.48
N ALA A 158 -23.45 10.96 0.76
CA ALA A 158 -24.80 11.33 0.33
C ALA A 158 -24.81 12.69 -0.41
N ASP A 159 -25.33 13.74 0.23
CA ASP A 159 -25.52 15.07 -0.35
C ASP A 159 -24.40 16.06 0.03
N VAL A 160 -23.41 15.63 0.81
CA VAL A 160 -22.35 16.50 1.33
C VAL A 160 -21.01 16.11 0.70
N SER A 161 -20.40 17.05 -0.01
CA SER A 161 -19.05 16.93 -0.55
C SER A 161 -18.09 17.85 0.18
N VAL A 162 -16.94 17.30 0.55
CA VAL A 162 -15.89 18.04 1.25
C VAL A 162 -14.56 17.75 0.58
N SER A 163 -13.73 18.78 0.40
CA SER A 163 -12.41 18.65 -0.19
C SER A 163 -11.29 19.11 0.75
N GLY A 164 -10.09 18.61 0.50
CA GLY A 164 -8.92 18.93 1.29
C GLY A 164 -7.61 18.70 0.53
N TYR A 165 -6.53 19.08 1.20
CA TYR A 165 -5.17 18.91 0.69
C TYR A 165 -4.33 18.16 1.72
N ALA A 166 -3.42 17.33 1.21
CA ALA A 166 -2.48 16.56 1.98
C ALA A 166 -1.10 16.63 1.32
N ALA A 167 -0.05 16.62 2.13
CA ALA A 167 1.33 16.53 1.70
C ALA A 167 1.93 15.18 2.14
N ASP A 168 2.84 14.67 1.34
CA ASP A 168 3.61 13.47 1.65
C ASP A 168 5.09 13.81 1.58
N ILE A 169 5.87 13.18 2.45
CA ILE A 169 7.34 13.21 2.38
C ILE A 169 7.90 11.81 2.57
N GLY A 170 9.06 11.55 2.00
CA GLY A 170 9.70 10.25 2.11
C GLY A 170 11.20 10.29 1.89
N GLY A 171 11.84 9.21 2.33
CA GLY A 171 13.26 8.94 2.15
C GLY A 171 13.50 7.46 1.86
N LEU A 172 14.52 7.20 1.05
CA LEU A 172 15.05 5.87 0.77
C LEU A 172 16.56 5.91 0.90
N TYR A 173 17.11 5.01 1.71
CA TYR A 173 18.53 4.86 1.93
C TYR A 173 18.98 3.43 1.60
N ARG A 174 19.84 3.30 0.59
CA ARG A 174 20.47 2.04 0.18
C ARG A 174 21.78 1.89 0.95
N MET A 175 21.96 0.77 1.64
CA MET A 175 23.17 0.54 2.42
C MET A 175 24.36 0.26 1.49
N PRO A 176 25.45 1.06 1.52
CA PRO A 176 26.60 0.84 0.64
C PRO A 176 27.35 -0.45 0.99
N ASP A 177 27.50 -0.73 2.29
CA ASP A 177 28.29 -1.86 2.80
C ASP A 177 27.55 -3.20 2.66
N ILE A 178 26.22 -3.18 2.56
CA ILE A 178 25.37 -4.37 2.48
C ILE A 178 24.55 -4.30 1.20
N LYS A 179 25.08 -4.88 0.12
CA LYS A 179 24.40 -4.93 -1.18
C LYS A 179 23.00 -5.55 -1.05
N GLY A 180 22.01 -4.86 -1.60
CA GLY A 180 20.61 -5.30 -1.60
C GLY A 180 19.80 -4.83 -0.39
N LEU A 181 20.41 -4.26 0.65
CA LEU A 181 19.70 -3.72 1.81
C LEU A 181 19.27 -2.28 1.56
N VAL A 182 17.99 -2.01 1.78
CA VAL A 182 17.37 -0.69 1.64
C VAL A 182 16.52 -0.41 2.88
N PHE A 183 16.61 0.82 3.37
CA PHE A 183 15.72 1.37 4.38
C PHE A 183 14.83 2.44 3.73
N GLY A 184 13.57 2.47 4.11
CA GLY A 184 12.60 3.47 3.67
C GLY A 184 11.87 4.07 4.86
N ALA A 185 11.57 5.36 4.76
CA ALA A 185 10.70 6.04 5.70
C ALA A 185 9.79 6.98 4.93
N SER A 186 8.52 7.06 5.30
CA SER A 186 7.59 8.04 4.74
C SER A 186 6.60 8.52 5.77
N LEU A 187 6.18 9.77 5.61
CA LEU A 187 5.08 10.38 6.34
C LEU A 187 4.06 10.85 5.30
N LEU A 188 2.92 10.18 5.29
CA LEU A 188 1.89 10.35 4.28
C LEU A 188 0.68 11.09 4.86
N ASN A 189 -0.07 11.77 3.99
CA ASN A 189 -1.35 12.41 4.26
C ASN A 189 -1.29 13.54 5.33
N ILE A 190 -0.18 14.29 5.37
CA ILE A 190 0.03 15.41 6.30
C ILE A 190 -0.83 16.59 5.86
N GLY A 191 -1.71 17.09 6.70
CA GLY A 191 -2.49 18.27 6.37
C GLY A 191 -3.36 18.77 7.53
N PRO A 192 -3.99 19.94 7.35
CA PRO A 192 -4.91 20.47 8.34
C PRO A 192 -6.17 19.59 8.45
N PRO A 193 -6.84 19.59 9.62
CA PRO A 193 -8.15 18.97 9.74
C PRO A 193 -9.14 19.58 8.73
N VAL A 194 -9.98 18.73 8.18
CA VAL A 194 -11.00 19.10 7.19
C VAL A 194 -12.36 19.13 7.89
N LYS A 195 -13.16 20.17 7.62
CA LYS A 195 -14.47 20.32 8.27
C LYS A 195 -15.52 19.55 7.50
N PHE A 196 -16.11 18.55 8.14
CA PHE A 196 -17.30 17.87 7.64
C PHE A 196 -18.52 18.42 8.38
N ALA A 197 -19.33 19.21 7.67
CA ALA A 197 -20.42 20.02 8.24
C ALA A 197 -19.98 20.91 9.41
N SER A 198 -19.99 20.39 10.66
CA SER A 198 -19.64 21.12 11.88
C SER A 198 -18.52 20.48 12.71
N THR A 199 -18.01 19.32 12.29
CA THR A 199 -16.94 18.60 12.99
C THR A 199 -15.65 18.69 12.20
N ALA A 200 -14.54 18.98 12.88
CA ALA A 200 -13.21 18.98 12.26
C ALA A 200 -12.61 17.57 12.32
N GLU A 201 -12.51 16.92 11.17
CA GLU A 201 -11.95 15.59 11.03
C GLU A 201 -10.46 15.65 10.70
N LYS A 202 -9.66 14.85 11.39
CA LYS A 202 -8.21 14.79 11.17
C LYS A 202 -7.90 13.88 9.98
N LEU A 203 -6.90 14.26 9.19
CA LEU A 203 -6.42 13.39 8.13
C LEU A 203 -5.76 12.13 8.71
N PRO A 204 -5.84 10.99 7.99
CA PRO A 204 -5.19 9.73 8.35
C PRO A 204 -3.68 9.79 8.09
N THR A 205 -3.00 10.73 8.75
CA THR A 205 -1.56 10.90 8.67
C THR A 205 -0.90 9.60 9.10
N THR A 206 -0.03 9.06 8.24
CA THR A 206 0.54 7.72 8.39
C THR A 206 2.06 7.78 8.32
N LEU A 207 2.71 7.36 9.39
CA LEU A 207 4.14 7.09 9.43
C LEU A 207 4.40 5.65 8.96
N ARG A 208 5.31 5.48 8.01
CA ARG A 208 5.80 4.18 7.55
C ARG A 208 7.31 4.10 7.70
N LEU A 209 7.79 2.99 8.23
CA LEU A 209 9.20 2.64 8.32
C LEU A 209 9.37 1.24 7.73
N GLY A 210 10.19 1.11 6.70
CA GLY A 210 10.36 -0.13 5.96
C GLY A 210 11.82 -0.50 5.79
N THR A 211 12.06 -1.79 5.65
CA THR A 211 13.34 -2.31 5.17
C THR A 211 13.09 -3.42 4.17
N ALA A 212 13.96 -3.49 3.17
CA ALA A 212 13.95 -4.57 2.20
C ALA A 212 15.36 -5.09 1.97
N TYR A 213 15.48 -6.40 1.76
CA TYR A 213 16.74 -7.06 1.50
C TYR A 213 16.62 -7.96 0.26
N GLY A 214 17.32 -7.57 -0.80
CA GLY A 214 17.42 -8.33 -2.05
C GLY A 214 18.59 -9.31 -2.02
N LEU A 215 18.27 -10.60 -2.08
CA LEU A 215 19.18 -11.73 -2.17
C LEU A 215 19.22 -12.24 -3.62
N LYS A 216 20.42 -12.23 -4.22
CA LYS A 216 20.64 -12.83 -5.53
C LYS A 216 21.01 -14.30 -5.38
N ILE A 217 20.13 -15.20 -5.81
CA ILE A 217 20.35 -16.64 -5.81
C ILE A 217 20.52 -17.08 -7.28
N PRO A 218 21.35 -18.09 -7.59
CA PRO A 218 21.41 -18.63 -8.95
C PRO A 218 20.00 -18.95 -9.47
N HIS A 219 19.66 -18.39 -10.64
CA HIS A 219 18.36 -18.50 -11.33
C HIS A 219 17.17 -17.75 -10.70
N ASN A 220 17.24 -17.28 -9.46
CA ASN A 220 16.10 -16.61 -8.81
C ASN A 220 16.56 -15.41 -7.99
N ASP A 221 15.89 -14.28 -8.16
CA ASP A 221 16.00 -13.16 -7.23
C ASP A 221 14.97 -13.33 -6.11
N VAL A 222 15.40 -13.18 -4.86
CA VAL A 222 14.54 -13.22 -3.68
C VAL A 222 14.62 -11.90 -2.95
N THR A 223 13.48 -11.34 -2.58
CA THR A 223 13.39 -10.10 -1.80
C THR A 223 12.60 -10.36 -0.54
N LEU A 224 13.16 -9.97 0.60
CA LEU A 224 12.46 -9.95 1.89
C LEU A 224 12.15 -8.50 2.25
N ALA A 225 10.97 -8.26 2.82
CA ALA A 225 10.52 -6.93 3.23
C ALA A 225 9.85 -6.96 4.60
N LEU A 226 10.06 -5.89 5.37
CA LEU A 226 9.45 -5.66 6.68
C LEU A 226 9.07 -4.19 6.79
N ASP A 227 7.80 -3.91 7.09
CA ASP A 227 7.30 -2.57 7.33
C ASP A 227 6.63 -2.45 8.70
N PHE A 228 6.87 -1.33 9.38
CA PHE A 228 6.11 -0.82 10.50
C PHE A 228 5.30 0.38 10.03
N THR A 229 3.99 0.34 10.23
CA THR A 229 3.07 1.41 9.83
C THR A 229 2.27 1.88 11.03
N LYS A 230 2.23 3.19 11.27
CA LYS A 230 1.47 3.81 12.36
C LYS A 230 0.69 5.00 11.82
N GLY A 231 -0.64 4.87 11.78
CA GLY A 231 -1.54 6.00 11.59
C GLY A 231 -1.73 6.78 12.89
N VAL A 232 -2.07 8.06 12.80
CA VAL A 232 -2.46 8.87 13.97
C VAL A 232 -3.70 8.27 14.67
N LEU A 233 -4.63 7.72 13.90
CA LEU A 233 -5.87 7.11 14.38
C LEU A 233 -5.71 5.59 14.65
N ASP A 234 -4.68 4.96 14.10
CA ASP A 234 -4.55 3.50 14.04
C ASP A 234 -3.63 2.92 15.12
N LYS A 235 -3.76 1.63 15.39
CA LYS A 235 -2.71 0.85 16.06
C LYS A 235 -1.49 0.66 15.14
N ILE A 236 -0.35 0.30 15.73
CA ILE A 236 0.83 -0.09 14.96
C ILE A 236 0.50 -1.35 14.15
N ARG A 237 0.80 -1.32 12.85
CA ARG A 237 0.71 -2.44 11.94
C ARG A 237 2.11 -2.89 11.55
N VAL A 238 2.32 -4.20 11.50
CA VAL A 238 3.55 -4.81 11.00
C VAL A 238 3.20 -5.61 9.75
N GLY A 239 3.94 -5.38 8.67
CA GLY A 239 3.87 -6.15 7.43
C GLY A 239 5.19 -6.87 7.21
N LEU A 240 5.13 -8.15 6.86
CA LEU A 240 6.26 -8.97 6.44
C LEU A 240 5.94 -9.50 5.05
N GLY A 241 6.90 -9.45 4.12
CA GLY A 241 6.72 -9.94 2.76
C GLY A 241 7.95 -10.67 2.25
N ALA A 242 7.71 -11.68 1.41
CA ALA A 242 8.73 -12.32 0.61
C ALA A 242 8.27 -12.36 -0.85
N GLU A 243 9.15 -11.98 -1.77
CA GLU A 243 8.95 -12.07 -3.22
C GLU A 243 10.08 -12.90 -3.82
N THR A 244 9.75 -13.75 -4.78
CA THR A 244 10.75 -14.34 -5.67
C THR A 244 10.33 -14.18 -7.11
N VAL A 245 11.29 -13.93 -8.00
CA VAL A 245 11.06 -13.84 -9.44
C VAL A 245 11.77 -14.99 -10.13
N PHE A 246 10.98 -15.86 -10.75
CA PHE A 246 11.43 -17.02 -11.52
C PHE A 246 11.68 -16.61 -12.97
N ASP A 247 12.89 -16.90 -13.46
CA ASP A 247 13.33 -16.69 -14.84
C ASP A 247 13.02 -15.28 -15.39
N GLU A 248 13.00 -14.24 -14.54
CA GLU A 248 12.64 -12.86 -14.89
C GLU A 248 11.19 -12.62 -15.37
N HIS A 249 10.34 -13.65 -15.40
CA HIS A 249 8.98 -13.54 -15.96
C HIS A 249 7.86 -13.74 -14.94
N PHE A 250 8.07 -14.50 -13.87
CA PHE A 250 7.00 -14.85 -12.92
C PHE A 250 7.39 -14.50 -11.50
N ALA A 251 6.65 -13.57 -10.90
CA ALA A 251 6.80 -13.21 -9.50
C ALA A 251 5.82 -14.02 -8.64
N VAL A 252 6.31 -14.59 -7.55
CA VAL A 252 5.49 -15.22 -6.51
C VAL A 252 5.76 -14.52 -5.20
N ARG A 253 4.68 -14.17 -4.49
CA ARG A 253 4.71 -13.35 -3.29
C ARG A 253 3.89 -13.99 -2.18
N ALA A 254 4.41 -13.93 -0.99
CA ALA A 254 3.69 -14.26 0.23
C ALA A 254 3.94 -13.16 1.26
N GLY A 255 2.89 -12.81 1.99
CA GLY A 255 2.92 -11.74 2.96
C GLY A 255 2.12 -12.07 4.21
N PHE A 256 2.50 -11.44 5.30
CA PHE A 256 1.78 -11.45 6.56
C PHE A 256 1.63 -10.02 7.06
N THR A 257 0.44 -9.66 7.53
CA THR A 257 0.14 -8.37 8.13
C THR A 257 -0.58 -8.55 9.46
N THR A 258 -0.24 -7.73 10.45
CA THR A 258 -0.97 -7.70 11.72
C THR A 258 -2.28 -6.91 11.63
N ARG A 259 -2.67 -6.45 10.44
CA ARG A 259 -3.95 -5.79 10.20
C ARG A 259 -5.07 -6.83 10.31
N GLN A 260 -5.76 -6.83 11.45
CA GLN A 260 -6.77 -7.84 11.78
C GLN A 260 -8.09 -7.67 11.02
N ASP A 261 -8.32 -6.49 10.44
CA ASP A 261 -9.53 -6.15 9.68
C ASP A 261 -9.69 -6.99 8.40
N ALA A 262 -8.62 -7.64 7.95
CA ALA A 262 -8.58 -8.41 6.70
C ALA A 262 -8.61 -9.94 6.90
N GLY A 263 -8.75 -10.45 8.13
CA GLY A 263 -8.79 -11.89 8.41
C GLY A 263 -7.55 -12.42 9.12
N VAL A 264 -7.02 -13.57 8.65
CA VAL A 264 -5.84 -14.25 9.25
C VAL A 264 -4.52 -13.50 9.04
N GLY A 265 -4.56 -12.36 8.33
CA GLY A 265 -3.39 -11.52 8.06
C GLY A 265 -2.48 -12.04 6.96
N LEU A 266 -2.79 -13.19 6.33
CA LEU A 266 -2.00 -13.72 5.22
C LEU A 266 -2.38 -13.04 3.91
N ALA A 267 -1.42 -12.89 3.01
CA ALA A 267 -1.62 -12.41 1.66
C ALA A 267 -0.75 -13.20 0.69
N PHE A 268 -1.26 -13.42 -0.52
CA PHE A 268 -0.54 -14.07 -1.60
C PHE A 268 -0.61 -13.22 -2.85
N GLY A 269 0.46 -13.24 -3.65
CA GLY A 269 0.51 -12.51 -4.90
C GLY A 269 1.19 -13.29 -6.01
N LEU A 270 0.69 -13.14 -7.22
CA LEU A 270 1.28 -13.63 -8.45
C LEU A 270 1.50 -12.45 -9.39
N GLY A 271 2.64 -12.43 -10.07
CA GLY A 271 2.98 -11.42 -11.04
C GLY A 271 3.51 -12.04 -12.32
N TRP A 272 3.13 -11.50 -13.46
CA TRP A 272 3.73 -11.77 -14.75
C TRP A 272 4.45 -10.51 -15.23
N ILE A 273 5.70 -10.66 -15.61
CA ILE A 273 6.60 -9.58 -16.04
C ILE A 273 6.93 -9.81 -17.52
N GLY A 274 6.30 -9.02 -18.39
CA GLY A 274 6.66 -8.94 -19.80
C GLY A 274 7.63 -7.79 -20.06
N ARG A 275 8.11 -7.67 -21.31
CA ARG A 275 9.09 -6.63 -21.71
C ARG A 275 8.58 -5.19 -21.59
N LYS A 276 7.26 -4.98 -21.70
CA LYS A 276 6.61 -3.64 -21.71
C LYS A 276 5.35 -3.57 -20.84
N ILE A 277 4.77 -4.73 -20.55
CA ILE A 277 3.50 -4.87 -19.83
C ILE A 277 3.73 -5.95 -18.79
N GLY A 278 3.22 -5.74 -17.59
CA GLY A 278 3.11 -6.77 -16.56
C GLY A 278 1.68 -6.84 -16.06
N ALA A 279 1.38 -7.90 -15.32
CA ALA A 279 0.11 -8.07 -14.63
C ALA A 279 0.39 -8.63 -13.24
N ASP A 280 -0.22 -8.03 -12.22
CA ASP A 280 -0.11 -8.50 -10.84
C ASP A 280 -1.52 -8.82 -10.32
N TYR A 281 -1.62 -9.90 -9.57
CA TYR A 281 -2.82 -10.31 -8.87
C TYR A 281 -2.49 -10.62 -7.43
N ALA A 282 -3.34 -10.20 -6.51
CA ALA A 282 -3.18 -10.49 -5.09
C ALA A 282 -4.49 -10.98 -4.49
N PHE A 283 -4.35 -11.88 -3.52
CA PHE A 283 -5.44 -12.49 -2.80
C PHE A 283 -5.16 -12.46 -1.30
N VAL A 284 -6.12 -11.96 -0.53
CA VAL A 284 -6.09 -11.89 0.92
C VAL A 284 -7.25 -12.74 1.45
N PRO A 285 -6.99 -13.89 2.09
CA PRO A 285 -8.05 -14.71 2.66
C PRO A 285 -8.73 -13.97 3.81
N MET A 286 -10.03 -13.69 3.63
CA MET A 286 -10.86 -13.18 4.73
C MET A 286 -11.06 -14.27 5.78
N GLY A 287 -10.93 -13.90 7.05
CA GLY A 287 -11.23 -14.79 8.16
C GLY A 287 -12.75 -14.99 8.25
N GLY A 288 -13.18 -16.25 8.20
CA GLY A 288 -14.56 -16.65 8.50
C GLY A 288 -14.90 -16.62 9.98
#